data_AF-A0A1Q5U836-F1
#
_entry.id   AF-A0A1Q5U836-F1
#
_cell.length_a   1.000
_cell.length_b   1.000
_cell.length_c   1.000
_cell.angle_alpha   90.00
_cell.angle_beta   90.00
_cell.angle_gamma   90.00
#
_symmetry.space_group_name_H-M   'P 1'
#
loop_
_entity.id
_entity.type
_entity.pdbx_description
1 polymer ?
#
loop_
_entity_poly.entity_id
_entity_poly.type
_entity_poly.pdbx_seq_one_letter_code
_entity_poly.pdbx_strand_id
1 'polypeptide(L)' 'MPKSANFNEERMAKAFAAAMREKNPNFSKIAREFDVSRDTLSKRVRKAKSPPIPQDSQRNALRAFQEKALIN' A
#
# COMPACT_ATOMS: atom_id res chain seq x y z
N MET A 1 -26.20 11.61 6.76
CA MET A 1 -24.98 11.01 7.36
C MET A 1 -23.87 12.03 7.27
N PRO A 2 -23.27 12.51 8.37
CA PRO A 2 -22.14 13.43 8.25
C PRO A 2 -20.96 12.63 7.68
N LYS A 3 -20.51 13.03 6.48
CA LYS A 3 -19.34 12.50 5.79
C LYS A 3 -18.10 12.89 6.59
N SER A 4 -17.26 11.88 6.87
CA SER A 4 -15.86 11.97 7.30
C SER A 4 -15.55 12.96 8.41
N ALA A 5 -15.40 12.45 9.63
CA ALA A 5 -14.53 13.06 10.63
C ALA A 5 -13.20 13.42 9.94
N ASN A 6 -12.82 14.70 9.99
CA ASN A 6 -11.61 15.31 9.42
C ASN A 6 -10.46 14.29 9.37
N PHE A 7 -10.28 13.69 8.20
CA PHE A 7 -9.51 12.46 8.10
C PHE A 7 -8.06 12.77 8.46
N ASN A 8 -7.49 11.96 9.35
CA ASN A 8 -6.10 11.94 9.83
C ASN A 8 -5.04 11.76 8.71
N GLU A 9 -5.34 12.14 7.47
CA GLU A 9 -4.53 11.86 6.29
C GLU A 9 -3.23 12.66 6.27
N GLU A 10 -3.27 13.95 6.64
CA GLU A 10 -2.04 14.75 6.77
C GLU A 10 -1.12 14.22 7.87
N ARG A 11 -1.70 13.84 9.03
CA ARG A 11 -0.95 13.23 10.14
C ARG A 11 -0.36 11.89 9.73
N MET A 12 -1.13 11.08 9.00
CA MET A 12 -0.70 9.80 8.46
C MET A 12 0.41 9.96 7.42
N ALA A 13 0.36 11.00 6.57
CA ALA A 13 1.40 11.29 5.60
C ALA A 13 2.73 11.65 6.29
N LYS A 14 2.67 12.48 7.34
CA LYS A 14 3.85 12.82 8.16
C LYS A 14 4.43 11.60 8.88
N ALA A 15 3.57 10.78 9.49
CA ALA A 15 3.96 9.53 10.15
C ALA A 15 4.59 8.54 9.16
N PHE A 16 4.03 8.44 7.95
CA PHE A 16 4.56 7.58 6.89
C PHE A 16 5.94 8.05 6.43
N ALA A 17 6.13 9.36 6.21
CA ALA A 17 7.42 9.93 5.85
C ALA A 17 8.49 9.68 6.94
N ALA A 18 8.13 9.83 8.22
CA ALA A 18 9.01 9.50 9.33
C ALA A 18 9.41 8.01 9.34
N ALA A 19 8.43 7.12 9.19
CA ALA A 19 8.67 5.68 9.17
C ALA A 19 9.50 5.19 7.96
N MET A 20 9.45 5.90 6.82
CA MET A 20 10.24 5.57 5.63
C MET A 20 11.70 6.04 5.72
N ARG A 21 12.02 7.05 6.56
CA ARG A 21 13.39 7.54 6.78
C ARG A 21 14.24 6.59 7.64
N GLU A 22 13.60 5.79 8.49
CA GLU A 22 14.30 4.83 9.36
C GLU A 22 14.46 3.46 8.68
N LYS A 23 15.64 2.84 8.83
CA LYS A 23 15.89 1.47 8.34
C LYS A 23 14.99 0.46 9.07
N ASN A 24 14.87 0.60 10.39
CA ASN A 24 14.03 -0.21 11.28
C ASN A 24 13.07 0.69 12.09
N PRO A 25 11.95 1.14 11.49
CA PRO A 25 11.06 2.08 12.12
C PRO A 25 10.34 1.51 13.34
N ASN A 26 10.37 2.24 14.46
CA ASN A 26 9.53 1.91 15.61
C ASN A 26 8.12 2.47 15.40
N PHE A 27 7.26 1.68 14.74
CA PHE A 27 5.90 2.08 14.41
C PHE A 27 5.06 2.50 15.61
N SER A 28 5.28 1.92 16.80
CA SER A 28 4.53 2.28 18.00
C SER A 28 4.87 3.69 18.47
N LYS A 29 6.15 4.08 18.41
CA LYS A 29 6.61 5.42 18.79
C LYS A 29 6.05 6.46 17.81
N ILE A 30 6.23 6.22 16.51
CA ILE A 30 5.78 7.13 15.45
C ILE A 30 4.25 7.27 15.46
N ALA A 31 3.51 6.18 15.66
CA ALA A 31 2.05 6.22 15.73
C ALA A 31 1.53 7.10 16.88
N ARG A 32 2.19 7.04 18.05
CA ARG A 32 1.86 7.89 19.20
C ARG A 32 2.19 9.36 18.96
N GLU A 33 3.32 9.64 18.31
CA GLU A 33 3.78 11.01 18.03
C GLU A 33 2.84 11.76 17.08
N PHE A 34 2.33 11.06 16.06
CA PHE A 34 1.44 11.65 15.06
C PHE A 34 -0.05 11.39 15.32
N ASP A 35 -0.39 10.75 16.44
CA ASP A 35 -1.77 10.38 16.80
C ASP A 35 -2.49 9.61 15.66
N VAL A 36 -1.82 8.54 15.19
CA VAL A 36 -2.32 7.68 14.10
C VAL A 36 -2.37 6.22 14.52
N SER A 37 -3.20 5.44 13.83
CA SER A 37 -3.24 3.99 14.03
C SER A 37 -1.91 3.34 13.60
N ARG A 38 -1.26 2.65 14.56
CA ARG A 38 -0.07 1.84 14.33
C ARG A 38 -0.29 0.81 13.22
N ASP A 39 -1.43 0.11 13.24
CA ASP A 39 -1.70 -0.97 12.29
C ASP A 39 -1.84 -0.44 10.86
N THR A 40 -2.52 0.69 10.70
CA THR A 40 -2.66 1.37 9.41
C THR A 40 -1.31 1.85 8.89
N LEU A 41 -0.50 2.47 9.74
CA LEU A 41 0.85 2.93 9.39
C LEU A 41 1.74 1.76 8.95
N SER A 42 1.78 0.67 9.73
CA SER A 42 2.61 -0.49 9.42
C SER A 42 2.18 -1.18 8.13
N LYS A 43 0.87 -1.36 7.90
CA LYS A 43 0.33 -1.93 6.65
C LYS A 43 0.71 -1.08 5.44
N ARG A 44 0.59 0.26 5.53
CA ARG A 44 0.97 1.18 4.44
C ARG A 44 2.46 1.11 4.14
N VAL A 45 3.32 1.15 5.16
CA VAL A 45 4.79 1.06 4.98
C VAL A 45 5.20 -0.28 4.36
N ARG A 46 4.60 -1.40 4.80
CA ARG A 46 4.87 -2.72 4.21
C ARG A 46 4.47 -2.80 2.74
N LYS A 47 3.29 -2.30 2.39
CA LYS A 47 2.83 -2.22 0.99
C LYS A 47 3.74 -1.35 0.11
N ALA A 48 4.28 -0.27 0.67
CA ALA A 48 5.21 0.58 -0.06
C ALA A 48 6.58 -0.06 -0.26
N LYS A 49 7.08 -0.80 0.73
CA LYS A 49 8.37 -1.53 0.64
C LYS A 49 8.30 -2.79 -0.22
N SER A 50 7.15 -3.46 -0.22
CA SER A 50 6.88 -4.64 -1.04
C SER A 50 5.65 -4.33 -1.90
N PRO A 51 5.83 -3.60 -3.02
CA PRO A 51 4.77 -3.48 -3.98
C PRO A 51 4.36 -4.89 -4.41
N PRO A 52 3.05 -5.16 -4.57
CA PRO A 52 2.61 -6.43 -5.12
C PRO A 52 3.33 -6.63 -6.45
N ILE A 53 4.11 -7.69 -6.57
CA ILE A 53 4.60 -8.13 -7.87
C ILE A 53 3.32 -8.44 -8.65
N PRO A 54 3.08 -7.80 -9.81
CA PRO A 54 2.04 -8.25 -10.71
C PRO A 54 2.42 -9.69 -11.07
N GLN A 55 1.76 -10.67 -10.45
CA GLN A 55 1.76 -12.00 -11.03
C GLN A 55 1.06 -11.80 -12.36
N ASP A 56 1.81 -11.94 -13.45
CA ASP A 56 1.23 -12.20 -14.75
C ASP A 56 0.35 -13.43 -14.57
N SER A 57 -0.93 -13.18 -14.31
CA SER A 57 -1.89 -14.25 -14.16
C SER A 57 -1.79 -15.07 -15.43
N GLN A 58 -1.73 -16.40 -15.32
CA GLN A 58 -1.68 -17.32 -16.47
C GLN A 58 -2.80 -17.04 -17.49
N ARG A 59 -3.84 -16.31 -17.08
CA ARG A 59 -4.89 -15.72 -17.90
C ARG A 59 -4.37 -14.84 -19.05
N ASN A 60 -3.27 -14.10 -18.87
CA ASN A 60 -2.65 -13.29 -19.93
C ASN A 60 -1.89 -14.16 -20.93
N ALA A 61 -1.28 -15.26 -20.50
CA ALA A 61 -0.61 -16.21 -21.39
C ALA A 61 -1.60 -16.93 -22.30
N LEU A 62 -2.76 -17.34 -21.76
CA LEU A 62 -3.86 -17.92 -22.54
C LEU A 62 -4.41 -16.95 -23.60
N ARG A 63 -4.36 -15.64 -23.35
CA ARG A 63 -4.86 -14.62 -24.27
C ARG A 63 -4.06 -14.59 -25.57
N ALA A 64 -2.73 -14.71 -25.49
CA ALA A 64 -1.86 -14.77 -26.66
C ALA A 64 -2.13 -16.01 -27.54
N PHE A 65 -2.45 -17.15 -26.91
CA PHE A 65 -2.85 -18.36 -27.64
C PHE A 65 -4.25 -18.22 -28.27
N GLN A 66 -5.20 -17.59 -27.56
CA GLN A 66 -6.55 -17.35 -28.08
C GLN A 66 -6.56 -16.38 -29.26
N GLU A 67 -5.81 -15.29 -29.21
CA GLU A 67 -5.69 -14.35 -30.33
C GLU A 67 -5.11 -15.02 -31.58
N LYS A 68 -4.12 -15.90 -31.41
CA LYS A 68 -3.54 -16.67 -32.53
C LYS A 68 -4.50 -17.69 -33.13
N ALA A 69 -5.44 -18.21 -32.35
CA ALA A 69 -6.47 -19.15 -32.80
C ALA A 69 -7.64 -18.47 -33.53
N LEU A 70 -7.85 -17.17 -33.34
CA LEU A 70 -8.93 -16.38 -33.98
C LEU A 70 -8.54 -15.83 -35.37
N ILE A 71 -7.26 -15.89 -35.74
CA ILE A 71 -6.72 -15.35 -37.01
C ILE A 71 -6.59 -16.45 -38.09
N ASN A 72 -6.87 -17.72 -37.75
CA ASN A 72 -6.90 -18.84 -38.71
C ASN A 72 -8.33 -19.23 -39.09
#